data_AF-A0A3N5LZM1-F1
#
_entry.id   AF-A0A3N5LZM1-F1
#
_cell.length_a   1.000
_cell.length_b   1.000
_cell.length_c   1.000
_cell.angle_alpha   90.00
_cell.angle_beta   90.00
_cell.angle_gamma   90.00
#
_symmetry.space_group_name_H-M   'P 1'
#
loop_
_entity.id
_entity.type
_entity.pdbx_description
1 polymer ?
#
loop_
_entity_poly.entity_id
_entity_poly.type
_entity_poly.pdbx_seq_one_letter_code
_entity_poly.pdbx_strand_id
1 'polypeptide(L)'
;MKIAIIGAGGVRTPLIVESMVRRQERIGLTELALMDIDPDRLDIIGALTAQFETSDQARFKITRTTDARRALEKADFVITTFRVG
;
A
#
# COMPACT_ATOMS: atom_id res chain seq x y z
N MET A 1 -8.17 2.52 -10.65
CA MET A 1 -7.52 3.66 -9.98
C MET A 1 -6.32 3.16 -9.19
N LYS A 2 -5.16 3.84 -9.31
CA LYS A 2 -3.94 3.55 -8.55
C LYS A 2 -3.77 4.54 -7.40
N ILE A 3 -3.54 4.01 -6.20
CA ILE A 3 -3.19 4.82 -5.01
C ILE A 3 -1.77 4.45 -4.59
N ALA A 4 -0.91 5.44 -4.35
CA ALA A 4 0.41 5.25 -3.77
C ALA A 4 0.44 5.71 -2.31
N ILE A 5 1.01 4.90 -1.41
CA ILE A 5 1.30 5.25 -0.02
C ILE A 5 2.81 5.42 0.11
N ILE A 6 3.28 6.64 0.43
CA ILE A 6 4.69 6.96 0.68
C ILE A 6 4.93 7.03 2.19
N GLY A 7 5.87 6.25 2.70
CA GLY A 7 6.04 6.00 4.14
C GLY A 7 5.18 4.84 4.65
N ALA A 8 5.01 3.82 3.81
CA ALA A 8 4.15 2.67 4.07
C ALA A 8 4.69 1.72 5.15
N GLY A 9 5.92 1.90 5.64
CA GLY A 9 6.51 1.14 6.75
C GLY A 9 5.95 1.52 8.14
N GLY A 10 5.02 2.47 8.19
CA GLY A 10 4.35 2.90 9.42
C GLY A 10 3.33 1.87 9.94
N VAL A 11 3.19 1.79 11.26
CA VAL A 11 2.26 0.86 11.95
C VAL A 11 0.78 1.04 11.59
N ARG A 12 0.40 2.16 10.96
CA ARG A 12 -0.98 2.43 10.52
C ARG A 12 -1.28 1.85 9.14
N THR A 13 -0.27 1.47 8.35
CA THR A 13 -0.48 0.94 7.00
C THR A 13 -1.40 -0.27 6.94
N PRO A 14 -1.36 -1.25 7.86
CA PRO A 14 -2.28 -2.39 7.82
C PRO A 14 -3.75 -1.96 7.93
N LEU A 15 -4.06 -0.97 8.77
CA LEU A 15 -5.42 -0.42 8.94
C LEU A 15 -5.89 0.32 7.67
N ILE A 16 -4.96 1.00 6.98
CA ILE A 16 -5.25 1.65 5.70
C ILE A 16 -5.53 0.58 4.64
N VAL A 17 -4.70 -0.46 4.53
CA VAL A 17 -4.90 -1.56 3.57
C VAL A 17 -6.24 -2.25 3.81
N GLU A 18 -6.58 -2.59 5.06
CA GLU A 18 -7.89 -3.13 5.42
C GLU A 18 -9.04 -2.21 4.97
N SER A 19 -8.90 -0.91 5.23
CA SER A 19 -9.91 0.09 4.82
C SER A 19 -10.06 0.18 3.30
N MET A 20 -8.98 0.02 2.54
CA MET A 20 -8.97 -0.03 1.08
C MET A 20 -9.66 -1.30 0.58
N VAL A 21 -9.35 -2.46 1.15
CA VAL A 21 -10.02 -3.73 0.84
C VAL A 21 -11.53 -3.63 1.06
N ARG A 22 -11.97 -3.08 2.20
CA ARG A 22 -13.40 -2.89 2.50
C ARG A 22 -14.13 -1.93 1.57
N ARG A 23 -13.41 -1.07 0.83
CA ARG A 23 -13.99 0.00 0.00
C ARG A 23 -13.61 -0.11 -1.48
N GLN A 24 -12.89 -1.16 -1.87
CA GLN A 24 -12.24 -1.30 -3.17
C GLN A 24 -13.19 -1.09 -4.36
N GLU A 25 -14.39 -1.66 -4.32
CA GLU A 25 -15.39 -1.53 -5.40
C GLU A 25 -15.91 -0.10 -5.49
N ARG A 26 -16.26 0.50 -4.33
CA ARG A 26 -16.81 1.85 -4.25
C ARG A 26 -15.85 2.91 -4.78
N ILE A 27 -14.54 2.70 -4.60
CA ILE A 27 -13.51 3.65 -5.04
C ILE A 27 -12.86 3.24 -6.37
N GLY A 28 -13.23 2.09 -6.96
CA GLY A 28 -12.62 1.58 -8.18
C GLY A 28 -11.11 1.34 -8.06
N LEU A 29 -10.65 0.85 -6.90
CA LEU A 29 -9.24 0.58 -6.65
C LEU A 29 -8.77 -0.61 -7.51
N THR A 30 -7.69 -0.40 -8.27
CA THR A 30 -7.09 -1.44 -9.12
C THR A 30 -5.64 -1.72 -8.76
N GLU A 31 -4.95 -0.75 -8.15
CA GLU A 31 -3.57 -0.91 -7.67
C GLU A 31 -3.34 -0.08 -6.39
N LEU A 32 -2.65 -0.68 -5.42
CA LEU A 32 -2.14 -0.02 -4.22
C LEU A 32 -0.62 -0.21 -4.16
N ALA A 33 0.12 0.88 -4.26
CA ALA A 33 1.58 0.87 -4.13
C ALA A 33 1.98 1.26 -2.71
N LEU A 34 2.69 0.37 -2.01
CA LEU A 34 3.27 0.61 -0.69
C LEU A 34 4.75 0.92 -0.88
N MET A 35 5.16 2.12 -0.52
CA MET A 35 6.55 2.56 -0.62
C MET A 35 7.09 3.02 0.72
N ASP A 36 8.25 2.51 1.07
CA ASP A 36 9.07 2.98 2.18
C ASP A 36 10.54 2.85 1.81
N ILE A 37 11.42 3.64 2.42
CA ILE A 37 12.87 3.53 2.21
C ILE A 37 13.48 2.36 2.99
N ASP A 38 12.77 1.89 4.02
CA ASP A 38 13.18 0.80 4.90
C ASP A 38 12.56 -0.53 4.42
N PRO A 39 13.35 -1.44 3.81
CA PRO A 39 12.85 -2.70 3.30
C PRO A 39 12.37 -3.65 4.41
N ASP A 40 13.01 -3.63 5.59
CA ASP A 40 12.63 -4.49 6.70
C ASP A 40 11.24 -4.14 7.22
N ARG A 41 10.93 -2.83 7.26
CA ARG A 41 9.56 -2.37 7.57
C ARG A 41 8.57 -2.78 6.50
N LEU A 42 8.92 -2.69 5.22
CA LEU A 42 8.04 -3.15 4.14
C LEU A 42 7.75 -4.65 4.23
N ASP A 43 8.73 -5.47 4.62
CA ASP A 43 8.56 -6.91 4.82
C ASP A 43 7.60 -7.21 5.97
N ILE A 44 7.76 -6.51 7.11
CA ILE A 44 6.81 -6.60 8.24
C ILE A 44 5.39 -6.22 7.78
N ILE A 45 5.24 -5.11 7.07
CA ILE A 45 3.95 -4.68 6.54
C ILE A 45 3.40 -5.69 5.53
N GLY A 46 4.26 -6.30 4.72
CA GLY A 46 3.91 -7.39 3.83
C GLY A 46 3.32 -8.57 4.60
N ALA A 47 3.99 -9.04 5.65
CA ALA A 47 3.51 -10.13 6.48
C ALA A 47 2.16 -9.80 7.15
N LEU A 48 1.99 -8.59 7.68
CA LEU A 48 0.75 -8.16 8.34
C LEU A 48 -0.45 -8.02 7.38
N THR A 49 -0.18 -7.78 6.09
CA THR A 49 -1.21 -7.57 5.07
C THR A 49 -1.41 -8.78 4.14
N ALA A 50 -0.54 -9.79 4.23
CA ALA A 50 -0.55 -10.97 3.37
C ALA A 50 -1.90 -11.70 3.35
N GLN A 51 -2.61 -11.73 4.48
CA GLN A 51 -3.95 -12.35 4.57
C GLN A 51 -4.96 -11.78 3.57
N PHE A 52 -4.87 -10.49 3.22
CA PHE A 52 -5.78 -9.88 2.25
C PHE A 52 -5.50 -10.36 0.82
N GLU A 53 -4.25 -10.71 0.52
CA GLU A 53 -3.83 -11.27 -0.76
C GLU A 53 -4.15 -12.77 -0.83
N THR A 54 -3.84 -13.55 0.22
CA THR A 54 -4.00 -15.01 0.23
C THR A 54 -5.45 -15.47 0.32
N SER A 55 -6.33 -14.68 0.95
CA SER A 55 -7.77 -14.96 1.02
C SER A 55 -8.58 -14.38 -0.14
N ASP A 56 -7.90 -13.84 -1.17
CA ASP A 56 -8.51 -13.18 -2.34
C ASP A 56 -9.50 -12.07 -1.98
N GLN A 57 -9.32 -11.45 -0.80
CA GLN A 57 -10.14 -10.33 -0.36
C GLN A 57 -9.75 -9.04 -1.09
N ALA A 58 -8.47 -8.84 -1.40
CA ALA A 58 -7.99 -7.75 -2.22
C ALA A 58 -8.13 -8.09 -3.71
N ARG A 59 -9.13 -7.53 -4.39
CA ARG A 59 -9.34 -7.65 -5.85
C ARG A 59 -8.55 -6.61 -6.65
N PHE A 60 -7.49 -6.08 -6.05
CA PHE A 60 -6.59 -5.10 -6.64
C PHE A 60 -5.15 -5.52 -6.38
N LYS A 61 -4.23 -5.06 -7.23
CA LYS A 61 -2.82 -5.38 -7.11
C LYS A 61 -2.19 -4.63 -5.96
N ILE A 62 -1.51 -5.32 -5.04
CA ILE A 62 -0.65 -4.68 -4.04
C ILE A 62 0.79 -4.78 -4.52
N THR A 63 1.51 -3.66 -4.52
CA THR A 63 2.94 -3.64 -4.84
C THR A 63 3.71 -3.05 -3.67
N ARG A 64 4.94 -3.53 -3.45
CA ARG A 64 5.86 -3.05 -2.42
C ARG A 64 7.15 -2.64 -3.10
N THR A 65 7.69 -1.47 -2.79
CA THR A 65 8.92 -0.98 -3.42
C THR A 65 9.65 0.03 -2.55
N THR A 66 10.97 0.09 -2.67
CA THR A 66 11.79 1.17 -2.09
C THR A 66 12.04 2.33 -3.07
N ASP A 67 11.53 2.22 -4.31
CA ASP A 67 11.66 3.25 -5.33
C ASP A 67 10.39 4.12 -5.40
N ALA A 68 10.51 5.37 -4.96
CA ALA A 68 9.42 6.34 -5.00
C ALA A 68 8.94 6.61 -6.43
N ARG A 69 9.82 6.62 -7.44
CA ARG A 69 9.42 6.88 -8.83
C ARG A 69 8.50 5.78 -9.34
N ARG A 70 8.83 4.53 -9.05
CA ARG A 70 8.02 3.37 -9.40
C ARG A 70 6.66 3.37 -8.68
N ALA A 71 6.64 3.75 -7.41
CA ALA A 71 5.38 3.85 -6.65
C ALA A 71 4.45 4.94 -7.22
N LEU A 72 5.01 6.09 -7.58
CA LEU A 72 4.28 7.27 -8.09
C LEU A 72 3.88 7.14 -9.57
N GLU A 73 4.51 6.25 -10.33
CA GLU A 73 4.21 6.08 -11.75
C GLU A 73 2.72 5.78 -11.97
N LYS A 74 2.03 6.70 -12.67
CA LYS A 74 0.59 6.64 -12.98
C LYS A 74 -0.32 6.55 -11.74
N ALA A 75 0.13 7.02 -10.59
CA ALA A 75 -0.73 7.12 -9.41
C ALA A 75 -1.79 8.21 -9.62
N ASP A 76 -3.06 7.88 -9.41
CA ASP A 76 -4.16 8.85 -9.43
C ASP A 76 -4.21 9.63 -8.11
N PHE A 77 -3.83 8.98 -7.00
CA PHE A 77 -3.80 9.55 -5.66
C PHE A 77 -2.53 9.16 -4.91
N VAL A 78 -2.07 10.05 -4.04
CA VAL A 78 -0.90 9.84 -3.17
C VAL A 78 -1.29 10.12 -1.72
N ILE A 79 -1.00 9.16 -0.85
CA ILE A 79 -1.14 9.29 0.60
C ILE A 79 0.28 9.32 1.19
N THR A 80 0.60 10.37 1.94
CA THR A 80 1.90 10.50 2.60
C THR A 80 1.77 10.22 4.08
N THR A 81 2.53 9.26 4.59
CA THR A 81 2.59 8.89 6.00
C THR A 81 4.01 8.84 6.56
N PHE A 82 5.01 9.19 5.74
CA PHE A 82 6.41 9.22 6.14
C PHE A 82 6.68 10.31 7.18
N ARG A 83 7.63 10.02 8.07
CA ARG A 83 8.25 10.99 8.97
C ARG A 83 9.75 10.91 8.72
N VAL A 84 10.35 12.02 8.34
CA VAL A 84 11.80 12.09 8.11
C VAL A 84 12.51 12.22 9.46
N GLY A 85 13.59 11.45 9.64
CA GLY A 85 14.34 11.33 10.91
C GLY A 85 13.78 10.27 11.85
#